data_AF-A0AAW8AP43-F1
#
_entry.id   AF-A0AAW8AP43-F1
#
_cell.length_a   1.000
_cell.length_b   1.000
_cell.length_c   1.000
_cell.angle_alpha   90.00
_cell.angle_beta   90.00
_cell.angle_gamma   90.00
#
_symmetry.space_group_name_H-M   'P 1'
#
loop_
_entity.id
_entity.type
_entity.pdbx_description
1 polymer ?
#
loop_
_entity_poly.entity_id
_entity_poly.type
_entity_poly.pdbx_seq_one_letter_code
_entity_poly.pdbx_strand_id
1 'polypeptide(L)'
;CSNPDCRVLTSGPNAHPEKSTKIGVAAHITAASPGGARFDPSLTTEQRRSAENGIWLCQTCAHFIDTDYLNYPVKRLYEWKIQAESDA
;
A
#
# COMPACT_ATOMS: atom_id res chain seq x y z
N CYS A 1 -7.53 3.45 4.47
CA CYS A 1 -6.04 3.44 4.43
C CYS A 1 -5.56 2.39 5.42
N SER A 2 -4.66 1.47 5.03
CA SER A 2 -4.18 0.40 5.92
C SER A 2 -3.20 0.86 7.00
N ASN A 3 -2.68 2.10 6.94
CA ASN A 3 -1.91 2.65 8.05
C ASN A 3 -2.82 2.79 9.30
N PRO A 4 -2.51 2.11 10.42
CA PRO A 4 -3.34 2.06 11.61
C PRO A 4 -3.56 3.43 12.27
N ASP A 5 -2.61 4.35 12.13
CA ASP A 5 -2.70 5.69 12.71
C ASP A 5 -3.46 6.67 11.81
N CYS A 6 -3.68 6.32 10.55
CA CYS A 6 -4.31 7.20 9.56
C CYS A 6 -5.79 6.85 9.35
N ARG A 7 -6.09 5.61 8.95
CA ARG A 7 -7.44 5.07 8.69
C ARG A 7 -8.41 5.94 7.86
N VAL A 8 -7.92 6.96 7.16
CA VAL A 8 -8.79 7.82 6.33
C VAL A 8 -9.53 7.01 5.27
N LEU A 9 -10.76 7.43 5.01
CA LEU A 9 -11.59 6.90 3.94
C LEU A 9 -10.89 7.12 2.59
N THR A 10 -10.81 6.06 1.80
CA THR A 10 -10.19 6.08 0.47
C THR A 10 -11.21 5.94 -0.66
N SER A 11 -12.49 6.08 -0.32
CA SER A 11 -13.62 6.11 -1.23
C SER A 11 -14.49 7.33 -0.91
N GLY A 12 -15.07 7.92 -1.94
CA GLY A 12 -15.98 9.04 -1.81
C GLY A 12 -17.07 9.03 -2.89
N PRO A 13 -17.99 10.01 -2.84
CA PRO A 13 -19.06 10.13 -3.82
C PRO A 13 -18.53 10.21 -5.26
N ASN A 14 -19.35 9.77 -6.21
CA ASN A 14 -19.09 9.88 -7.64
C ASN A 14 -20.26 10.55 -8.35
N ALA A 15 -20.00 11.19 -9.49
CA ALA A 15 -21.05 11.77 -10.31
C ALA A 15 -22.01 10.70 -10.88
N HIS A 16 -21.52 9.47 -11.08
CA HIS A 16 -22.35 8.34 -11.42
C HIS A 16 -22.93 7.70 -10.14
N PRO A 17 -24.26 7.60 -9.97
CA PRO A 17 -24.90 7.16 -8.71
C PRO A 17 -24.45 5.77 -8.22
N GLU A 18 -24.25 4.84 -9.15
CA GLU A 18 -23.84 3.46 -8.87
C GLU A 18 -22.31 3.27 -8.68
N LYS A 19 -21.52 4.35 -8.59
CA LYS A 19 -20.06 4.27 -8.48
C LYS A 19 -19.55 5.02 -7.26
N SER A 20 -18.35 4.64 -6.84
CA SER A 20 -17.54 5.40 -5.88
C SER A 20 -16.27 5.89 -6.54
N THR A 21 -15.84 7.09 -6.13
CA THR A 21 -14.51 7.60 -6.47
C THR A 21 -13.51 6.98 -5.51
N LYS A 22 -12.50 6.29 -6.03
CA LYS A 22 -11.40 5.73 -5.22
C LYS A 22 -10.22 6.69 -5.24
N ILE A 23 -9.74 7.07 -4.05
CA ILE A 23 -8.57 7.92 -3.86
C ILE A 23 -7.40 7.18 -3.19
N GLY A 24 -7.62 5.92 -2.81
CA GLY A 24 -6.55 5.04 -2.35
C GLY A 24 -5.75 4.45 -3.51
N VAL A 25 -4.55 3.98 -3.19
CA VAL A 25 -3.62 3.36 -4.12
C VAL A 25 -3.11 2.04 -3.57
N ALA A 26 -2.86 1.08 -4.47
CA ALA A 26 -2.11 -0.12 -4.15
C ALA A 26 -0.62 0.22 -4.19
N ALA A 27 -0.03 0.48 -3.03
CA ALA A 27 1.39 0.73 -2.88
C ALA A 27 2.15 -0.60 -2.79
N HIS A 28 3.40 -0.60 -3.26
CA HIS A 28 4.25 -1.78 -3.16
C HIS A 28 4.90 -1.86 -1.76
N ILE A 29 4.85 -3.03 -1.14
CA ILE A 29 5.60 -3.31 0.09
C ILE A 29 7.09 -3.38 -0.21
N THR A 30 7.49 -4.07 -1.28
CA THR A 30 8.85 -4.05 -1.84
C THR A 30 8.82 -3.47 -3.26
N ALA A 31 9.80 -2.64 -3.62
CA ALA A 31 9.80 -1.96 -4.91
C ALA A 31 9.70 -2.91 -6.12
N ALA A 32 8.98 -2.45 -7.15
CA ALA A 32 8.80 -3.16 -8.41
C ALA A 32 10.08 -3.27 -9.24
N SER A 33 11.08 -2.40 -9.02
CA SER A 33 12.33 -2.36 -9.76
C SER A 33 13.55 -2.07 -8.87
N PRO A 34 14.77 -2.49 -9.29
CA PRO A 34 16.00 -2.17 -8.57
C PRO A 34 16.16 -0.68 -8.30
N GLY A 35 16.74 -0.34 -7.14
CA GLY A 35 16.95 1.05 -6.70
C GLY A 35 15.73 1.72 -6.06
N GLY A 36 14.56 1.07 -6.07
CA GLY A 36 13.39 1.55 -5.33
C GLY A 36 13.39 1.20 -3.84
N ALA A 37 12.45 1.78 -3.09
CA ALA A 37 12.26 1.54 -1.67
C ALA A 37 12.11 0.05 -1.34
N ARG A 38 12.94 -0.45 -0.41
CA ARG A 38 12.89 -1.84 0.09
C ARG A 38 12.95 -2.90 -1.03
N PHE A 39 13.66 -2.62 -2.12
CA PHE A 39 13.81 -3.58 -3.20
C PHE A 39 14.42 -4.90 -2.69
N ASP A 40 13.69 -6.00 -2.87
CA ASP A 40 14.18 -7.35 -2.59
C ASP A 40 14.57 -8.03 -3.92
N PRO A 41 15.86 -8.31 -4.19
CA PRO A 41 16.29 -8.95 -5.43
C PRO A 41 15.87 -10.42 -5.56
N SER A 42 15.43 -11.07 -4.47
CA SER A 42 15.05 -12.49 -4.49
C SER A 42 13.66 -12.74 -5.10
N LEU A 43 12.82 -11.71 -5.19
CA LEU A 43 11.46 -11.84 -5.72
C LEU A 43 11.43 -11.95 -7.24
N THR A 44 10.63 -12.90 -7.75
CA THR A 44 10.30 -13.02 -9.17
C THR A 44 9.38 -11.89 -9.64
N THR A 45 9.25 -11.73 -10.95
CA THR A 45 8.33 -10.75 -11.56
C THR A 45 6.88 -10.98 -11.11
N GLU A 46 6.45 -12.23 -11.02
CA GLU A 46 5.10 -12.61 -10.59
C GLU A 46 4.88 -12.25 -9.12
N GLN A 47 5.85 -12.54 -8.26
CA GLN A 47 5.80 -12.18 -6.84
C GLN A 47 5.73 -10.66 -6.64
N ARG A 48 6.50 -9.88 -7.42
CA ARG A 48 6.45 -8.41 -7.36
C ARG A 48 5.09 -7.83 -7.72
N ARG A 49 4.41 -8.43 -8.70
CA ARG A 49 3.08 -8.00 -9.17
C ARG A 49 1.93 -8.57 -8.35
N SER A 50 2.21 -9.47 -7.42
CA SER A 50 1.21 -10.10 -6.58
C SER A 50 0.55 -9.11 -5.62
N ALA A 51 -0.72 -9.33 -5.33
CA ALA A 51 -1.43 -8.61 -4.27
C ALA A 51 -0.79 -8.82 -2.87
N GLU A 52 -0.02 -9.90 -2.71
CA GLU A 52 0.80 -10.16 -1.51
C GLU A 52 1.92 -9.14 -1.32
N ASN A 53 2.42 -8.54 -2.40
CA ASN A 53 3.38 -7.43 -2.34
C ASN A 53 2.68 -6.06 -2.34
N GLY A 54 1.35 -6.03 -2.25
CA GLY A 54 0.54 -4.82 -2.29
C GLY A 54 -0.08 -4.47 -0.94
N ILE A 55 -0.10 -3.19 -0.60
CA ILE A 55 -0.84 -2.62 0.54
C ILE A 55 -1.70 -1.45 0.09
N TRP A 56 -2.95 -1.36 0.59
CA TRP A 56 -3.88 -0.30 0.21
C TRP A 56 -3.76 0.94 1.11
N LEU A 57 -3.24 2.04 0.57
CA LEU A 57 -2.99 3.28 1.33
C LEU A 57 -3.68 4.49 0.70
N CYS A 58 -3.88 5.56 1.47
CA CYS A 58 -4.16 6.86 0.87
C CYS A 58 -2.89 7.39 0.19
N GLN A 59 -3.05 8.36 -0.73
CA GLN A 59 -1.91 8.94 -1.46
C GLN A 59 -0.81 9.46 -0.54
N THR A 60 -1.18 10.15 0.54
CA THR A 60 -0.21 10.70 1.50
C THR A 60 0.61 9.61 2.17
N CYS A 61 -0.03 8.57 2.71
CA CYS A 61 0.69 7.47 3.35
C CYS A 61 1.53 6.68 2.35
N ALA A 62 1.02 6.44 1.13
CA ALA A 62 1.78 5.76 0.08
C ALA A 62 3.08 6.52 -0.26
N HIS A 63 2.98 7.84 -0.47
CA HIS A 63 4.15 8.68 -0.70
C HIS A 63 5.12 8.66 0.49
N PHE A 64 4.59 8.71 1.72
CA PHE A 64 5.41 8.79 2.92
C PHE A 64 6.23 7.51 3.16
N ILE A 65 5.63 6.33 2.99
CA ILE A 65 6.34 5.05 3.19
C ILE A 65 7.47 4.83 2.19
N ASP A 66 7.35 5.36 0.97
CA ASP A 66 8.39 5.21 -0.06
C ASP A 66 9.49 6.25 0.10
N THR A 67 9.15 7.45 0.59
CA THR A 67 10.12 8.52 0.84
C THR A 67 10.99 8.21 2.06
N ASP A 68 10.39 7.77 3.17
CA ASP A 68 11.09 7.46 4.42
C ASP A 68 11.18 5.94 4.65
N TYR A 69 11.62 5.22 3.62
CA TYR A 69 11.56 3.75 3.60
C TYR A 69 12.38 3.06 4.69
N LEU A 70 13.33 3.76 5.32
CA LEU A 70 14.10 3.26 6.46
C LEU A 70 13.22 3.15 7.73
N ASN A 71 12.30 4.09 7.94
CA ASN A 71 11.33 4.04 9.04
C ASN A 71 10.12 3.15 8.72
N TYR A 72 9.96 2.72 7.48
CA TYR A 72 8.85 1.85 7.06
C TYR A 72 9.35 0.54 6.47
N PRO A 73 10.01 -0.34 7.26
CA PRO A 73 10.54 -1.60 6.76
C PRO A 73 9.42 -2.56 6.32
N VAL A 74 9.78 -3.52 5.46
CA VAL A 74 8.86 -4.54 4.89
C VAL A 74 7.97 -5.18 5.94
N LYS A 75 8.55 -5.63 7.06
CA LYS A 75 7.82 -6.26 8.17
C LYS A 75 6.67 -5.38 8.69
N ARG A 76 6.93 -4.09 8.91
CA ARG A 76 5.93 -3.14 9.42
C ARG A 76 4.77 -2.97 8.43
N LEU A 77 5.07 -2.89 7.14
CA LEU A 77 4.02 -2.76 6.12
C LEU A 77 3.17 -4.04 6.00
N TYR A 78 3.78 -5.23 6.16
CA TYR A 78 3.02 -6.48 6.26
C TYR A 78 2.13 -6.51 7.49
N GLU A 79 2.61 -6.05 8.65
CA GLU A 79 1.79 -5.94 9.87
C GLU A 79 0.58 -5.02 9.64
N TRP A 80 0.77 -3.87 8.99
CA TRP A 80 -0.32 -2.96 8.63
C TRP A 80 -1.34 -3.58 7.67
N LYS A 81 -0.86 -4.30 6.64
CA LYS A 81 -1.72 -5.02 5.70
C LYS A 81 -2.58 -6.06 6.44
N ILE A 82 -1.95 -6.94 7.21
CA ILE A 82 -2.63 -8.02 7.95
C ILE A 82 -3.68 -7.45 8.90
N GLN A 83 -3.33 -6.41 9.67
CA GLN A 83 -4.28 -5.79 10.59
C GLN A 83 -5.47 -5.20 9.82
N ALA A 84 -5.22 -4.44 8.75
CA ALA A 84 -6.29 -3.82 7.98
C ALA A 84 -7.20 -4.83 7.27
N GLU A 85 -6.66 -5.97 6.83
CA GLU A 85 -7.43 -7.06 6.21
C GLU A 85 -8.21 -7.87 7.25
N SER A 86 -7.70 -8.01 8.47
CA SER A 86 -8.43 -8.64 9.58
C SER A 86 -9.57 -7.78 10.13
N ASP A 87 -9.49 -6.46 9.99
CA ASP A 87 -10.51 -5.51 10.46
C ASP A 87 -11.62 -5.25 9.41
N ALA A 88 -11.51 -5.84 8.21
CA ALA A 88 -12.32 -5.51 7.04
C ALA A 88 -13.71 -6.15 7.01
#